data_AF-A0A2E0YEC4-F1
#
_entry.id   AF-A0A2E0YEC4-F1
#
_cell.length_a   1.000
_cell.length_b   1.000
_cell.length_c   1.000
_cell.angle_alpha   90.00
_cell.angle_beta   90.00
_cell.angle_gamma   90.00
#
_symmetry.space_group_name_H-M   'P 1'
#
loop_
_entity.id
_entity.type
_entity.pdbx_description
1 polymer ?
#
loop_
_entity_poly.entity_id
_entity_poly.type
_entity_poly.pdbx_seq_one_letter_code
_entity_poly.pdbx_strand_id
1 'polypeptide(L)'
;MTDWIDEVMQSIEGISTIEKLAIGLGLSILAALCVRILVWKPSQWLVGKTESEWDDQLMDLAAPLVNYATFLLGIYATVIWAVNDSIIASVMATLVVLILMLLIGKFLSKSASMILPPTLEKLDAKADLGLSGGTTIILGLTKAFIWGSAILLILAHLNVDITAALASLTIFSLVIGMAMQESASNFIISAQLMIDKPYDIGDKIQIDTLVGTVAEIGFLSTKIRTGSEHLVIIPNKTIASSIVTNFAKGGPDDAPRRVNLRLDISAGYDESPAHVKTILRNIIDENELVLKDPDPVILLTQMLDSAIIFRINCWVEDYGDEWLAKDQLQTTVLHRFREENIEIPFPHMQLKYEAMQQEDAAEAKKKKEIEKKAMAEKKKRQEEAEQEDAEYEARLAEERAFMKEKIDELRKQLDAEELEEEERIEITNELMDLETRVSGSDDD
;
A
#
# COMPACT_ATOMS: atom_id res chain seq x y z
N MET A 1 1.77 -13.92 -75.31
CA MET A 1 2.21 -14.29 -73.93
C MET A 1 1.26 -15.32 -73.34
N THR A 2 -0.04 -15.24 -73.62
CA THR A 2 -1.05 -16.28 -73.34
C THR A 2 -0.76 -17.60 -74.06
N ASP A 3 -0.48 -17.57 -75.37
CA ASP A 3 -0.29 -18.81 -76.15
C ASP A 3 0.90 -19.67 -75.69
N TRP A 4 1.99 -19.03 -75.25
CA TRP A 4 3.15 -19.75 -74.68
C TRP A 4 2.83 -20.36 -73.31
N ILE A 5 2.02 -19.68 -72.50
CA ILE A 5 1.57 -20.19 -71.20
C ILE A 5 0.64 -21.40 -71.41
N ASP A 6 -0.25 -21.31 -72.39
CA ASP A 6 -1.19 -22.38 -72.72
C ASP A 6 -0.47 -23.61 -73.32
N GLU A 7 0.55 -23.40 -74.16
CA GLU A 7 1.38 -24.48 -74.73
C GLU A 7 2.24 -25.18 -73.66
N VAL A 8 2.79 -24.42 -72.71
CA VAL A 8 3.48 -24.96 -71.53
C VAL A 8 2.52 -25.72 -70.63
N MET A 9 1.31 -25.21 -70.38
CA MET A 9 0.27 -25.89 -69.59
C MET A 9 -0.16 -27.23 -70.22
N GLN A 10 -0.33 -27.27 -71.54
CA GLN A 10 -0.65 -28.50 -72.28
C GLN A 10 0.48 -29.54 -72.20
N SER A 11 1.74 -29.10 -72.25
CA SER A 11 2.91 -29.98 -72.10
C SER A 11 3.02 -30.56 -70.69
N ILE A 12 2.54 -29.83 -69.67
CA ILE A 12 2.54 -30.24 -68.26
C ILE A 12 1.42 -31.24 -67.96
N GLU A 13 0.26 -31.10 -68.60
CA GLU A 13 -0.87 -32.03 -68.42
C GLU A 13 -0.55 -33.45 -68.91
N GLY A 14 0.23 -33.58 -70.00
CA GLY A 14 0.62 -34.87 -70.62
C GLY A 14 1.72 -35.67 -69.91
N ILE A 15 2.29 -35.16 -68.82
CA ILE A 15 3.40 -35.78 -68.07
C ILE A 15 2.89 -36.95 -67.21
N SER A 16 3.65 -38.05 -67.14
CA SER A 16 3.32 -39.20 -66.30
C SER A 16 3.29 -38.82 -64.81
N THR A 17 2.42 -39.45 -64.01
CA THR A 17 2.35 -39.23 -62.55
C THR A 17 3.72 -39.37 -61.86
N ILE A 18 4.57 -40.28 -62.35
CA ILE A 18 5.92 -40.51 -61.81
C ILE A 18 6.84 -39.30 -62.06
N GLU A 19 6.74 -38.69 -63.24
CA GLU A 19 7.54 -37.52 -63.62
C GLU A 19 7.05 -36.26 -62.87
N LYS A 20 5.74 -36.10 -62.67
CA LYS A 20 5.17 -35.04 -61.82
C LYS A 20 5.66 -35.15 -60.38
N LEU A 21 5.69 -36.37 -59.82
CA LEU A 21 6.22 -36.61 -58.48
C LEU A 21 7.73 -36.29 -58.37
N ALA A 22 8.53 -36.67 -59.37
CA ALA A 22 9.97 -36.40 -59.40
C ALA A 22 10.27 -34.88 -59.47
N ILE A 23 9.53 -34.14 -60.31
CA ILE A 23 9.66 -32.69 -60.45
C ILE A 23 9.24 -31.98 -59.15
N GLY A 24 8.12 -32.39 -58.56
CA GLY A 24 7.64 -31.77 -57.32
C GLY A 24 8.52 -32.08 -56.10
N LEU A 25 9.10 -33.28 -56.00
CA LEU A 25 10.13 -33.58 -54.98
C LEU A 25 11.35 -32.67 -55.13
N GLY A 26 11.83 -32.47 -56.37
CA GLY A 26 12.93 -31.54 -56.66
C GLY A 26 12.60 -30.10 -56.27
N LEU A 27 11.39 -29.62 -56.60
CA LEU A 27 10.89 -28.30 -56.22
C LEU A 27 10.73 -28.15 -54.70
N SER A 28 10.34 -29.21 -54.00
CA SER A 28 10.16 -29.21 -52.54
C SER A 28 11.49 -29.11 -51.80
N ILE A 29 12.52 -29.80 -52.31
CA ILE A 29 13.89 -29.70 -51.80
C ILE A 29 14.47 -28.31 -52.10
N LEU A 30 14.26 -27.79 -53.32
CA LEU A 30 14.66 -26.43 -53.69
C LEU A 30 13.96 -25.37 -52.85
N ALA A 31 12.66 -25.50 -52.58
CA ALA A 31 11.91 -24.59 -51.73
C ALA A 31 12.43 -24.62 -50.30
N ALA A 32 12.71 -25.80 -49.73
CA ALA A 32 13.31 -25.92 -48.41
C ALA A 32 14.71 -25.28 -48.35
N LEU A 33 15.53 -25.45 -49.40
CA LEU A 33 16.84 -24.78 -49.52
C LEU A 33 16.71 -23.26 -49.66
N CYS A 34 15.74 -22.78 -50.45
CA CYS A 34 15.45 -21.36 -50.62
C CYS A 34 14.97 -20.73 -49.31
N VAL A 35 14.03 -21.34 -48.59
CA VAL A 35 13.59 -20.86 -47.26
C VAL A 35 14.76 -20.86 -46.28
N ARG A 36 15.60 -21.90 -46.29
CA ARG A 36 16.81 -21.94 -45.47
C ARG A 36 17.78 -20.81 -45.81
N ILE A 37 17.93 -20.41 -47.06
CA ILE A 37 18.88 -19.34 -47.43
C ILE A 37 18.26 -17.96 -47.21
N LEU A 38 16.98 -17.80 -47.54
CA LEU A 38 16.30 -16.51 -47.64
C LEU A 38 15.62 -16.08 -46.33
N VAL A 39 15.15 -17.03 -45.51
CA VAL A 39 14.54 -16.72 -44.19
C VAL A 39 15.59 -16.85 -43.09
N TRP A 40 16.43 -17.89 -43.14
CA TRP A 40 17.36 -18.18 -42.05
C TRP A 40 18.52 -17.20 -41.93
N LYS A 41 19.24 -16.94 -43.04
CA LYS A 41 20.42 -16.05 -43.04
C LYS A 41 20.12 -14.61 -42.61
N PRO A 42 19.05 -13.94 -43.09
CA PRO A 42 18.74 -12.59 -42.63
C PRO A 42 18.19 -12.57 -41.20
N SER A 43 17.50 -13.64 -40.77
CA SER A 43 17.02 -13.72 -39.38
C SER A 43 18.18 -13.87 -38.38
N GLN A 44 19.21 -14.67 -38.69
CA GLN A 44 20.44 -14.74 -37.89
C GLN A 44 21.21 -13.40 -37.86
N TRP A 45 21.17 -12.63 -38.94
CA TRP A 45 21.77 -11.29 -38.98
C TRP A 45 21.02 -10.27 -38.11
N LEU A 46 19.68 -10.38 -38.00
CA LEU A 46 18.86 -9.55 -37.13
C LEU A 46 19.04 -9.90 -35.64
N VAL A 47 19.14 -11.20 -35.32
CA VAL A 47 19.23 -11.69 -33.95
C VAL A 47 20.62 -11.51 -33.35
N GLY A 48 21.69 -11.60 -34.15
CA GLY A 48 23.06 -11.28 -33.70
C GLY A 48 23.29 -9.81 -33.33
N LYS A 49 22.25 -8.97 -33.40
CA LYS A 49 22.24 -7.57 -32.97
C LYS A 49 21.67 -7.38 -31.56
N THR A 50 21.13 -8.44 -30.96
CA THR A 50 20.52 -8.44 -29.62
C THR A 50 21.52 -8.94 -28.58
N GLU A 51 21.54 -8.35 -27.38
CA GLU A 51 22.47 -8.75 -26.30
C GLU A 51 22.11 -10.07 -25.57
N SER A 52 21.02 -10.74 -25.96
CA SER A 52 20.46 -11.91 -25.28
C SER A 52 20.98 -13.23 -25.85
N GLU A 53 21.75 -14.01 -25.06
CA GLU A 53 22.28 -15.34 -25.46
C GLU A 53 21.21 -16.39 -25.81
N TRP A 54 19.97 -16.17 -25.37
CA TRP A 54 18.85 -17.09 -25.59
C TRP A 54 18.31 -17.04 -27.00
N ASP A 55 18.40 -15.89 -27.66
CA ASP A 55 17.71 -15.64 -28.93
C ASP A 55 18.41 -16.43 -30.05
N ASP A 56 19.74 -16.47 -30.05
CA ASP A 56 20.55 -17.25 -30.99
C ASP A 56 20.26 -18.75 -30.86
N GLN A 57 20.16 -19.24 -29.62
CA GLN A 57 19.91 -20.64 -29.32
C GLN A 57 18.49 -21.10 -29.72
N LEU A 58 17.49 -20.24 -29.51
CA LEU A 58 16.10 -20.50 -29.85
C LEU A 58 15.90 -20.48 -31.38
N MET A 59 16.61 -19.59 -32.06
CA MET A 59 16.71 -19.60 -33.51
C MET A 59 17.32 -20.92 -33.99
N ASP A 60 18.49 -21.33 -33.52
CA ASP A 60 19.10 -22.59 -33.96
C ASP A 60 18.20 -23.83 -33.75
N LEU A 61 17.32 -23.79 -32.75
CA LEU A 61 16.28 -24.79 -32.52
C LEU A 61 15.11 -24.72 -33.52
N ALA A 62 14.73 -23.53 -33.95
CA ALA A 62 13.66 -23.32 -34.92
C ALA A 62 14.08 -23.66 -36.36
N ALA A 63 15.39 -23.58 -36.67
CA ALA A 63 15.95 -23.88 -37.99
C ALA A 63 15.53 -25.25 -38.55
N PRO A 64 15.75 -26.37 -37.83
CA PRO A 64 15.32 -27.67 -38.32
C PRO A 64 13.80 -27.75 -38.45
N LEU A 65 13.03 -27.15 -37.53
CA LEU A 65 11.57 -27.17 -37.58
C LEU A 65 11.04 -26.50 -38.86
N VAL A 66 11.52 -25.30 -39.19
CA VAL A 66 11.10 -24.55 -40.38
C VAL A 66 11.50 -25.30 -41.66
N ASN A 67 12.70 -25.90 -41.69
CA ASN A 67 13.15 -26.68 -42.83
C ASN A 67 12.30 -27.95 -43.04
N TYR A 68 12.03 -28.71 -41.98
CA TYR A 68 11.17 -29.90 -42.06
C TYR A 68 9.72 -29.52 -42.42
N ALA A 69 9.20 -28.42 -41.86
CA ALA A 69 7.85 -27.95 -42.17
C ALA A 69 7.72 -27.53 -43.65
N THR A 70 8.68 -26.76 -44.15
CA THR A 70 8.71 -26.34 -45.56
C THR A 70 8.81 -27.55 -46.50
N PHE A 71 9.64 -28.53 -46.14
CA PHE A 71 9.79 -29.76 -46.92
C PHE A 71 8.49 -30.59 -46.94
N LEU A 72 7.82 -30.74 -45.78
CA LEU A 72 6.55 -31.47 -45.68
C LEU A 72 5.42 -30.79 -46.45
N LEU A 73 5.34 -29.45 -46.38
CA LEU A 73 4.37 -28.67 -47.17
C LEU A 73 4.65 -28.78 -48.68
N GLY A 74 5.93 -28.82 -49.08
CA GLY A 74 6.31 -29.06 -50.47
C GLY A 74 5.87 -30.44 -50.96
N ILE A 75 6.10 -31.49 -50.16
CA ILE A 75 5.63 -32.84 -50.47
C ILE A 75 4.10 -32.87 -50.59
N TYR A 76 3.40 -32.22 -49.66
CA TYR A 76 1.94 -32.12 -49.69
C TYR A 76 1.44 -31.50 -51.00
N ALA A 77 1.98 -30.33 -51.37
CA ALA A 77 1.63 -29.63 -52.60
C ALA A 77 1.94 -30.47 -53.85
N THR A 78 3.09 -31.17 -53.84
CA THR A 78 3.49 -32.07 -54.92
C THR A 78 2.51 -33.23 -55.11
N VAL A 79 2.05 -33.84 -54.01
CA VAL A 79 1.13 -34.99 -54.08
C VAL A 79 -0.26 -34.56 -54.55
N ILE A 80 -0.77 -33.41 -54.09
CA ILE A 80 -2.03 -32.86 -54.59
C ILE A 80 -1.95 -32.64 -56.10
N TRP A 81 -0.87 -32.02 -56.57
CA TRP A 81 -0.67 -31.72 -57.98
C TRP A 81 -0.51 -32.98 -58.84
N ALA A 82 0.23 -33.98 -58.36
CA ALA A 82 0.57 -35.15 -59.16
C ALA A 82 -0.55 -36.21 -59.19
N VAL A 83 -1.25 -36.42 -58.08
CA VAL A 83 -2.13 -37.59 -57.90
C VAL A 83 -3.60 -37.26 -58.15
N ASN A 84 -4.02 -35.98 -58.07
CA ASN A 84 -5.38 -35.49 -58.36
C ASN A 84 -6.52 -36.37 -57.80
N ASP A 85 -6.27 -37.04 -56.67
CA ASP A 85 -7.22 -37.92 -55.98
C ASP A 85 -7.54 -37.30 -54.61
N SER A 86 -8.82 -37.12 -54.34
CA SER A 86 -9.29 -36.43 -53.13
C SER A 86 -9.05 -37.24 -51.84
N ILE A 87 -9.09 -38.57 -51.92
CA ILE A 87 -8.83 -39.45 -50.77
C ILE A 87 -7.35 -39.37 -50.42
N ILE A 88 -6.46 -39.49 -51.40
CA ILE A 88 -5.01 -39.40 -51.19
C ILE A 88 -4.62 -38.01 -50.68
N ALA A 89 -5.20 -36.94 -51.23
CA ALA A 89 -4.96 -35.58 -50.77
C ALA A 89 -5.35 -35.36 -49.30
N SER A 90 -6.51 -35.86 -48.88
CA SER A 90 -6.97 -35.74 -47.48
C SER A 90 -6.11 -36.55 -46.50
N VAL A 91 -5.75 -37.79 -46.83
CA VAL A 91 -4.86 -38.61 -46.00
C VAL A 91 -3.49 -37.95 -45.84
N MET A 92 -2.93 -37.43 -46.93
CA MET A 92 -1.65 -36.72 -46.90
C MET A 92 -1.71 -35.42 -46.10
N ALA A 93 -2.81 -34.67 -46.19
CA ALA A 93 -3.02 -33.47 -45.37
C ALA A 93 -2.98 -33.81 -43.87
N THR A 94 -3.72 -34.84 -43.46
CA THR A 94 -3.76 -35.29 -42.06
C THR A 94 -2.37 -35.74 -41.59
N LEU A 95 -1.65 -36.53 -42.38
CA LEU A 95 -0.29 -36.98 -42.02
C LEU A 95 0.68 -35.81 -41.86
N VAL A 96 0.62 -34.82 -42.77
CA VAL A 96 1.47 -33.63 -42.69
C VAL A 96 1.16 -32.81 -41.45
N VAL A 97 -0.12 -32.57 -41.15
CA VAL A 97 -0.54 -31.84 -39.95
C VAL A 97 -0.09 -32.56 -38.67
N LEU A 98 -0.22 -33.89 -38.61
CA LEU A 98 0.25 -34.69 -37.47
C LEU A 98 1.77 -34.58 -37.26
N ILE A 99 2.55 -34.70 -38.33
CA ILE A 99 4.01 -34.57 -38.25
C ILE A 99 4.39 -33.15 -37.81
N LEU A 100 3.72 -32.12 -38.33
CA LEU A 100 3.94 -30.73 -37.91
C LEU A 100 3.64 -30.53 -36.42
N MET A 101 2.54 -31.07 -35.90
CA MET A 101 2.22 -31.00 -34.46
C MET A 101 3.30 -31.66 -33.59
N LEU A 102 3.82 -32.82 -34.00
CA LEU A 102 4.91 -33.49 -33.28
C LEU A 102 6.23 -32.69 -33.34
N LEU A 103 6.54 -32.08 -34.48
CA LEU A 103 7.72 -31.22 -34.63
C LEU A 103 7.62 -29.99 -33.72
N ILE A 104 6.45 -29.36 -33.67
CA ILE A 104 6.16 -28.23 -32.77
C ILE A 104 6.31 -28.67 -31.30
N GLY A 105 5.69 -29.79 -30.90
CA GLY A 105 5.84 -30.33 -29.54
C GLY A 105 7.29 -30.60 -29.15
N LYS A 106 8.08 -31.19 -30.05
CA LYS A 106 9.53 -31.41 -29.85
C LYS A 106 10.30 -30.09 -29.72
N PHE A 107 9.99 -29.10 -30.56
CA PHE A 107 10.60 -27.77 -30.51
C PHE A 107 10.30 -27.07 -29.18
N LEU A 108 9.04 -27.02 -28.75
CA LEU A 108 8.67 -26.43 -27.46
C LEU A 108 9.34 -27.18 -26.29
N SER A 109 9.35 -28.51 -26.31
CA SER A 109 9.97 -29.32 -25.25
C SER A 109 11.48 -29.10 -25.14
N LYS A 110 12.16 -28.98 -26.28
CA LYS A 110 13.60 -28.70 -26.32
C LYS A 110 13.91 -27.26 -25.92
N SER A 111 13.09 -26.29 -26.36
CA SER A 111 13.18 -24.89 -25.95
C SER A 111 13.03 -24.75 -24.43
N ALA A 112 12.04 -25.42 -23.84
CA ALA A 112 11.87 -25.44 -22.38
C ALA A 112 13.10 -26.01 -21.66
N SER A 113 13.70 -27.09 -22.17
CA SER A 113 14.93 -27.67 -21.57
C SER A 113 16.17 -26.80 -21.68
N MET A 114 16.17 -25.86 -22.60
CA MET A 114 17.25 -24.90 -22.76
C MET A 114 17.00 -23.71 -21.84
N ILE A 115 15.79 -23.13 -21.89
CA ILE A 115 15.44 -21.86 -21.25
C ILE A 115 15.23 -21.95 -19.75
N LEU A 116 14.51 -22.97 -19.28
CA LEU A 116 14.12 -23.04 -17.87
C LEU A 116 15.31 -23.16 -16.92
N PRO A 117 16.26 -24.11 -17.08
CA PRO A 117 17.28 -24.33 -16.05
C PRO A 117 18.18 -23.11 -15.80
N PRO A 118 18.79 -22.48 -16.82
CA PRO A 118 19.63 -21.29 -16.59
C PRO A 118 18.83 -20.06 -16.13
N THR A 119 17.55 -19.95 -16.49
CA THR A 119 16.69 -18.86 -15.97
C THR A 119 16.40 -19.06 -14.48
N LEU A 120 16.06 -20.28 -14.08
CA LEU A 120 15.78 -20.62 -12.69
C LEU A 120 17.05 -20.50 -11.82
N GLU A 121 18.22 -20.90 -12.33
CA GLU A 121 19.50 -20.70 -11.64
C GLU A 121 19.82 -19.21 -11.42
N LYS A 122 19.58 -18.36 -12.44
CA LYS A 122 19.76 -16.91 -12.31
C LYS A 122 18.81 -16.29 -11.28
N LEU A 123 17.58 -16.81 -11.18
CA LEU A 123 16.60 -16.35 -10.18
C LEU A 123 16.98 -16.82 -8.77
N ASP A 124 17.40 -18.08 -8.63
CA ASP A 124 17.84 -18.66 -7.36
C ASP A 124 19.05 -17.89 -6.81
N ALA A 125 20.04 -17.60 -7.65
CA ALA A 125 21.22 -16.83 -7.26
C ALA A 125 20.90 -15.38 -6.82
N LYS A 126 19.84 -14.77 -7.37
CA LYS A 126 19.44 -13.39 -7.01
C LYS A 126 18.54 -13.31 -5.78
N ALA A 127 17.72 -14.33 -5.56
CA ALA A 127 16.65 -14.29 -4.56
C ALA A 127 16.81 -15.34 -3.45
N ASP A 128 17.89 -16.13 -3.46
CA ASP A 128 18.22 -17.18 -2.48
C ASP A 128 17.02 -18.09 -2.17
N LEU A 129 16.37 -18.56 -3.23
CA LEU A 129 15.09 -19.26 -3.15
C LEU A 129 15.22 -20.76 -2.85
N GLY A 130 16.44 -21.31 -2.88
CA GLY A 130 16.72 -22.73 -2.69
C GLY A 130 16.16 -23.62 -3.81
N LEU A 131 16.10 -23.13 -5.05
CA LEU A 131 15.43 -23.78 -6.18
C LEU A 131 16.23 -24.91 -6.84
N SER A 132 17.47 -25.17 -6.42
CA SER A 132 18.36 -26.18 -7.03
C SER A 132 17.71 -27.57 -7.23
N GLY A 133 16.84 -28.01 -6.31
CA GLY A 133 16.08 -29.26 -6.45
C GLY A 133 14.78 -29.14 -7.25
N GLY A 134 14.20 -27.94 -7.32
CA GLY A 134 12.92 -27.65 -7.99
C GLY A 134 13.02 -27.55 -9.52
N THR A 135 14.18 -27.21 -10.07
CA THR A 135 14.37 -27.04 -11.53
C THR A 135 14.02 -28.29 -12.33
N THR A 136 14.39 -29.47 -11.81
CA THR A 136 14.09 -30.76 -12.45
C THR A 136 12.59 -31.06 -12.45
N ILE A 137 11.90 -30.74 -11.35
CA ILE A 137 10.46 -30.93 -11.20
C ILE A 137 9.70 -29.99 -12.14
N ILE A 138 10.06 -28.71 -12.14
CA ILE A 138 9.44 -27.69 -13.00
C ILE A 138 9.63 -28.09 -14.48
N LEU A 139 10.85 -28.45 -14.88
CA LEU A 139 11.12 -28.87 -16.25
C LEU A 139 10.34 -30.13 -16.63
N GLY A 140 10.26 -31.11 -15.72
CA GLY A 140 9.46 -32.32 -15.90
C GLY A 140 7.98 -32.02 -16.13
N LEU A 141 7.39 -31.16 -15.29
CA LEU A 141 6.00 -30.72 -15.40
C LEU A 141 5.75 -29.94 -16.70
N THR A 142 6.63 -29.02 -17.07
CA THR A 142 6.52 -28.26 -18.33
C THR A 142 6.57 -29.19 -19.53
N LYS A 143 7.48 -30.18 -19.55
CA LYS A 143 7.54 -31.17 -20.64
C LYS A 143 6.30 -32.06 -20.69
N ALA A 144 5.80 -32.50 -19.53
CA ALA A 144 4.57 -33.29 -19.45
C ALA A 144 3.37 -32.49 -20.00
N PHE A 145 3.28 -31.20 -19.68
CA PHE A 145 2.24 -30.32 -20.20
C PHE A 145 2.34 -30.13 -21.73
N ILE A 146 3.55 -29.89 -22.26
CA ILE A 146 3.77 -29.74 -23.71
C ILE A 146 3.39 -31.02 -24.46
N TRP A 147 3.83 -32.19 -24.00
CA TRP A 147 3.51 -33.45 -24.66
C TRP A 147 2.05 -33.86 -24.47
N GLY A 148 1.47 -33.64 -23.29
CA GLY A 148 0.05 -33.88 -23.03
C GLY A 148 -0.85 -33.05 -23.93
N SER A 149 -0.57 -31.76 -24.07
CA SER A 149 -1.32 -30.87 -24.98
C SER A 149 -1.14 -31.27 -26.45
N ALA A 150 0.08 -31.61 -26.88
CA ALA A 150 0.32 -32.10 -28.25
C ALA A 150 -0.47 -33.37 -28.56
N ILE A 151 -0.53 -34.33 -27.63
CA ILE A 151 -1.31 -35.57 -27.77
C ILE A 151 -2.81 -35.27 -27.88
N LEU A 152 -3.33 -34.38 -27.04
CA LEU A 152 -4.75 -34.00 -27.10
C LEU A 152 -5.11 -33.33 -28.43
N LEU A 153 -4.26 -32.44 -28.94
CA LEU A 153 -4.47 -31.80 -30.25
C LEU A 153 -4.42 -32.82 -31.41
N ILE A 154 -3.52 -33.80 -31.33
CA ILE A 154 -3.45 -34.89 -32.31
C ILE A 154 -4.73 -35.74 -32.28
N LEU A 155 -5.21 -36.12 -31.10
CA LEU A 155 -6.46 -36.87 -30.94
C LEU A 155 -7.66 -36.09 -31.48
N ALA A 156 -7.74 -34.79 -31.19
CA ALA A 156 -8.78 -33.91 -31.72
C ALA A 156 -8.74 -33.83 -33.26
N HIS A 157 -7.54 -33.70 -33.85
CA HIS A 157 -7.38 -33.67 -35.29
C HIS A 157 -7.78 -34.98 -35.97
N LEU A 158 -7.60 -36.11 -35.28
CA LEU A 158 -8.04 -37.44 -35.71
C LEU A 158 -9.56 -37.68 -35.50
N ASN A 159 -10.33 -36.65 -35.13
CA ASN A 159 -11.75 -36.74 -34.79
C ASN A 159 -12.06 -37.73 -33.65
N VAL A 160 -11.10 -37.95 -32.73
CA VAL A 160 -11.35 -38.67 -31.48
C VAL A 160 -12.03 -37.71 -30.52
N ASP A 161 -13.11 -38.16 -29.87
CA ASP A 161 -13.80 -37.36 -28.86
C ASP A 161 -12.91 -37.15 -27.63
N ILE A 162 -12.42 -35.92 -27.47
CA ILE A 162 -11.60 -35.50 -26.33
C ILE A 162 -12.42 -34.80 -25.23
N THR A 163 -13.74 -34.76 -25.35
CA THR A 163 -14.62 -34.05 -24.40
C THR A 163 -14.42 -34.54 -22.97
N ALA A 164 -14.34 -35.87 -22.77
CA ALA A 164 -14.10 -36.45 -21.46
C ALA A 164 -12.73 -36.05 -20.87
N ALA A 165 -11.69 -35.98 -21.71
CA ALA A 165 -10.36 -35.55 -21.30
C ALA A 165 -10.37 -34.06 -20.91
N LEU A 166 -10.99 -33.19 -21.71
CA LEU A 166 -11.12 -31.76 -21.42
C LEU A 166 -11.94 -31.49 -20.15
N ALA A 167 -13.04 -32.23 -19.94
CA ALA A 167 -13.84 -32.14 -18.71
C ALA A 167 -13.00 -32.52 -17.48
N SER A 168 -12.19 -33.58 -17.59
CA SER A 168 -11.30 -34.03 -16.52
C SER A 168 -10.19 -33.02 -16.22
N LEU A 169 -9.57 -32.45 -17.27
CA LEU A 169 -8.59 -31.37 -17.12
C LEU A 169 -9.21 -30.15 -16.43
N THR A 170 -10.44 -29.78 -16.78
CA THR A 170 -11.13 -28.64 -16.15
C THR A 170 -11.26 -28.84 -14.63
N ILE A 171 -11.74 -30.02 -14.19
CA ILE A 171 -11.86 -30.33 -12.77
C ILE A 171 -10.48 -30.36 -12.09
N PHE A 172 -9.50 -30.97 -12.75
CA PHE A 172 -8.13 -31.05 -12.22
C PHE A 172 -7.48 -29.67 -12.05
N SER A 173 -7.64 -28.79 -13.05
CA SER A 173 -7.19 -27.40 -13.00
C SER A 173 -7.88 -26.61 -11.89
N LEU A 174 -9.18 -26.82 -11.66
CA LEU A 174 -9.89 -26.20 -10.54
C LEU A 174 -9.31 -26.65 -9.19
N VAL A 175 -9.11 -27.96 -8.99
CA VAL A 175 -8.55 -28.51 -7.75
C VAL A 175 -7.13 -27.99 -7.48
N ILE A 176 -6.27 -27.97 -8.51
CA ILE A 176 -4.92 -27.39 -8.39
C ILE A 176 -4.99 -25.89 -8.09
N GLY A 177 -5.86 -25.16 -8.78
CA GLY A 177 -6.04 -23.73 -8.56
C GLY A 177 -6.47 -23.41 -7.12
N MET A 178 -7.41 -24.19 -6.57
CA MET A 178 -7.83 -24.07 -5.17
C MET A 178 -6.69 -24.42 -4.21
N ALA A 179 -5.92 -25.48 -4.50
CA ALA A 179 -4.77 -25.86 -3.67
C ALA A 179 -3.65 -24.79 -3.67
N MET A 180 -3.49 -24.06 -4.78
CA MET A 180 -2.47 -23.01 -4.93
C MET A 180 -2.96 -21.60 -4.59
N GLN A 181 -4.23 -21.44 -4.21
CA GLN A 181 -4.85 -20.14 -3.97
C GLN A 181 -4.08 -19.31 -2.92
N GLU A 182 -3.66 -19.95 -1.83
CA GLU A 182 -2.92 -19.27 -0.78
C GLU A 182 -1.52 -18.82 -1.25
N SER A 183 -0.79 -19.68 -1.96
CA SER A 183 0.53 -19.35 -2.50
C SER A 183 0.47 -18.19 -3.49
N ALA A 184 -0.55 -18.19 -4.36
CA ALA A 184 -0.78 -17.10 -5.31
C ALA A 184 -1.12 -15.78 -4.60
N SER A 185 -1.95 -15.83 -3.56
CA SER A 185 -2.27 -14.65 -2.74
C SER A 185 -1.04 -14.06 -2.07
N ASN A 186 -0.18 -14.90 -1.47
CA ASN A 186 1.06 -14.45 -0.83
C ASN A 186 2.04 -13.79 -1.81
N PHE A 187 2.09 -14.28 -3.06
CA PHE A 187 2.88 -13.66 -4.12
C PHE A 187 2.35 -12.27 -4.48
N ILE A 188 1.03 -12.12 -4.65
CA ILE A 188 0.40 -10.83 -4.97
C ILE A 188 0.64 -9.83 -3.84
N ILE A 189 0.48 -10.24 -2.57
CA ILE A 189 0.75 -9.38 -1.41
C ILE A 189 2.20 -8.90 -1.39
N SER A 190 3.15 -9.79 -1.67
CA SER A 190 4.57 -9.43 -1.69
C SER A 190 4.88 -8.44 -2.81
N ALA A 191 4.27 -8.62 -4.00
CA ALA A 191 4.39 -7.66 -5.09
C ALA A 191 3.75 -6.31 -4.76
N GLN A 192 2.59 -6.31 -4.10
CA GLN A 192 1.91 -5.09 -3.66
C GLN A 192 2.78 -4.27 -2.70
N LEU A 193 3.40 -4.91 -1.70
CA LEU A 193 4.32 -4.23 -0.77
C LEU A 193 5.52 -3.60 -1.48
N MET A 194 6.05 -4.25 -2.53
CA MET A 194 7.13 -3.69 -3.35
C MET A 194 6.70 -2.49 -4.20
N ILE A 195 5.42 -2.42 -4.60
CA ILE A 195 4.86 -1.31 -5.38
C ILE A 195 4.54 -0.13 -4.46
N ASP A 196 3.78 -0.38 -3.39
CA ASP A 196 3.30 0.67 -2.48
C ASP A 196 4.41 1.22 -1.59
N LYS A 197 5.45 0.42 -1.33
CA LYS A 197 6.61 0.77 -0.48
C LYS A 197 6.22 1.54 0.80
N PRO A 198 5.39 0.94 1.67
CA PRO A 198 4.98 1.58 2.93
C PRO A 198 6.16 1.89 3.87
N TYR A 199 7.29 1.20 3.68
CA TYR A 199 8.55 1.40 4.42
C TYR A 199 9.74 1.01 3.54
N ASP A 200 10.90 1.56 3.86
CA ASP A 200 12.18 1.30 3.20
C ASP A 200 13.19 0.64 4.15
N ILE A 201 14.28 0.10 3.59
CA ILE A 201 15.38 -0.46 4.39
C ILE A 201 15.99 0.66 5.22
N GLY A 202 16.09 0.45 6.53
CA GLY A 202 16.55 1.44 7.51
C GLY A 202 15.42 2.18 8.23
N ASP A 203 14.17 2.05 7.80
CA ASP A 203 13.03 2.66 8.51
C ASP A 203 12.79 1.97 9.85
N LYS A 204 12.56 2.75 10.90
CA LYS A 204 12.02 2.24 12.16
C LYS A 204 10.51 2.09 12.01
N ILE A 205 10.03 0.88 12.18
CA ILE A 205 8.61 0.54 12.05
C ILE A 205 8.11 -0.22 13.27
N GLN A 206 6.82 -0.11 13.53
CA GLN A 206 6.10 -0.94 14.47
C GLN A 206 5.05 -1.76 13.72
N ILE A 207 5.07 -3.07 13.94
CA ILE A 207 4.07 -4.01 13.43
C ILE A 207 3.45 -4.68 14.65
N ASP A 208 2.17 -4.41 14.87
CA ASP A 208 1.45 -4.80 16.08
C ASP A 208 2.19 -4.34 17.36
N THR A 209 2.77 -5.26 18.13
CA THR A 209 3.55 -4.98 19.35
C THR A 209 5.06 -4.96 19.13
N LEU A 210 5.52 -5.35 17.93
CA LEU A 210 6.94 -5.44 17.62
C LEU A 210 7.45 -4.12 17.07
N VAL A 211 8.49 -3.56 17.69
CA VAL A 211 9.18 -2.36 17.21
C VAL A 211 10.60 -2.71 16.80
N GLY A 212 11.02 -2.24 15.63
CA GLY A 212 12.39 -2.40 15.18
C GLY A 212 12.69 -1.69 13.85
N THR A 213 13.91 -1.84 13.38
CA THR A 213 14.39 -1.23 12.14
C THR A 213 14.42 -2.25 11.02
N VAL A 214 13.91 -1.90 9.84
CA VAL A 214 13.91 -2.78 8.66
C VAL A 214 15.36 -3.04 8.21
N ALA A 215 15.80 -4.29 8.31
CA ALA A 215 17.15 -4.70 7.92
C ALA A 215 17.20 -5.15 6.45
N GLU A 216 16.18 -5.87 6.00
CA GLU A 216 16.11 -6.42 4.65
C GLU A 216 14.65 -6.65 4.25
N ILE A 217 14.32 -6.30 3.01
CA ILE A 217 13.02 -6.60 2.41
C ILE A 217 13.23 -7.74 1.41
N GLY A 218 12.86 -8.95 1.83
CA GLY A 218 12.94 -10.13 0.99
C GLY A 218 11.68 -10.34 0.14
N PHE A 219 11.75 -11.32 -0.76
CA PHE A 219 10.65 -11.62 -1.67
C PHE A 219 9.39 -12.13 -0.94
N LEU A 220 9.54 -12.92 0.12
CA LEU A 220 8.41 -13.51 0.87
C LEU A 220 8.30 -12.99 2.31
N SER A 221 9.34 -12.36 2.83
CA SER A 221 9.42 -11.92 4.21
C SER A 221 10.26 -10.66 4.33
N THR A 222 9.93 -9.83 5.32
CA THR A 222 10.73 -8.69 5.74
C THR A 222 11.45 -9.04 7.03
N LYS A 223 12.73 -8.70 7.12
CA LYS A 223 13.57 -8.91 8.30
C LYS A 223 13.69 -7.59 9.06
N ILE A 224 13.34 -7.60 10.33
CA ILE A 224 13.37 -6.43 11.22
C ILE A 224 14.35 -6.71 12.35
N ARG A 225 15.19 -5.74 12.68
CA ARG A 225 16.10 -5.78 13.83
C ARG A 225 15.47 -5.02 14.99
N THR A 226 15.19 -5.71 16.10
CA THR A 226 14.63 -5.07 17.30
C THR A 226 15.71 -4.27 18.03
N GLY A 227 15.30 -3.39 18.97
CA GLY A 227 16.24 -2.66 19.84
C GLY A 227 17.09 -3.56 20.75
N SER A 228 16.74 -4.85 20.87
CA SER A 228 17.53 -5.87 21.56
C SER A 228 18.46 -6.64 20.62
N GLU A 229 18.71 -6.13 19.41
CA GLU A 229 19.54 -6.74 18.36
C GLU A 229 19.06 -8.12 17.87
N HIS A 230 17.78 -8.47 18.10
CA HIS A 230 17.19 -9.69 17.55
C HIS A 230 16.74 -9.46 16.10
N LEU A 231 17.09 -10.38 15.21
CA LEU A 231 16.58 -10.40 13.84
C LEU A 231 15.27 -11.18 13.79
N VAL A 232 14.16 -10.47 13.60
CA VAL A 232 12.81 -11.03 13.49
C VAL A 232 12.42 -11.11 12.01
N ILE A 233 12.02 -12.30 11.56
CA ILE A 233 11.61 -12.55 10.19
C ILE A 233 10.09 -12.62 10.15
N ILE A 234 9.46 -11.71 9.42
CA ILE A 234 8.00 -11.60 9.35
C ILE A 234 7.55 -11.88 7.91
N PRO A 235 6.63 -12.84 7.69
CA PRO A 235 6.06 -13.07 6.38
C PRO A 235 5.35 -11.82 5.87
N ASN A 236 5.53 -11.49 4.59
CA ASN A 236 4.91 -10.33 3.95
C ASN A 236 3.37 -10.36 4.07
N LYS A 237 2.77 -11.56 4.06
CA LYS A 237 1.34 -11.78 4.31
C LYS A 237 0.89 -11.21 5.65
N THR A 238 1.66 -11.46 6.71
CA THR A 238 1.36 -10.99 8.07
C THR A 238 1.43 -9.46 8.11
N ILE A 239 2.46 -8.87 7.50
CA ILE A 239 2.64 -7.41 7.47
C ILE A 239 1.45 -6.73 6.78
N ALA A 240 1.02 -7.28 5.63
CA ALA A 240 -0.11 -6.72 4.88
C ALA A 240 -1.46 -6.84 5.61
N SER A 241 -1.59 -7.77 6.56
CA SER A 241 -2.79 -7.92 7.40
C SER A 241 -2.72 -7.17 8.74
N SER A 242 -1.54 -6.67 9.11
CA SER A 242 -1.31 -5.99 10.39
C SER A 242 -1.29 -4.46 10.22
N ILE A 243 -1.49 -3.75 11.33
CA ILE A 243 -1.29 -2.30 11.34
C ILE A 243 0.22 -2.04 11.38
N VAL A 244 0.72 -1.29 10.39
CA VAL A 244 2.12 -0.87 10.31
C VAL A 244 2.23 0.62 10.59
N THR A 245 2.91 0.97 11.66
CA THR A 245 3.26 2.36 11.99
C THR A 245 4.70 2.60 11.55
N ASN A 246 4.90 3.50 10.58
CA ASN A 246 6.24 3.90 10.14
C ASN A 246 6.64 5.19 10.85
N PHE A 247 7.69 5.13 11.70
CA PHE A 247 8.19 6.31 12.42
C PHE A 247 9.10 7.18 11.55
N ALA A 248 9.68 6.63 10.48
CA ALA A 248 10.58 7.36 9.58
C ALA A 248 9.84 8.21 8.54
N LYS A 249 8.54 7.97 8.34
CA LYS A 249 7.66 8.69 7.39
C LYS A 249 6.45 9.35 8.09
N GLY A 250 6.51 9.53 9.40
CA GLY A 250 5.37 10.01 10.20
C GLY A 250 5.26 11.54 10.31
N GLY A 251 6.35 12.26 10.06
CA GLY A 251 6.38 13.71 10.07
C GLY A 251 5.76 14.35 8.81
N PRO A 252 5.64 15.69 8.77
CA PRO A 252 5.19 16.40 7.57
C PRO A 252 6.14 16.18 6.38
N ASP A 253 5.65 16.38 5.16
CA ASP A 253 6.35 16.01 3.91
C ASP A 253 7.79 16.57 3.80
N ASP A 254 8.07 17.71 4.45
CA ASP A 254 9.37 18.37 4.49
C ASP A 254 10.35 17.78 5.53
N ALA A 255 9.85 17.08 6.55
CA ALA A 255 10.61 16.51 7.65
C ALA A 255 10.01 15.17 8.12
N PRO A 256 10.15 14.08 7.33
CA PRO A 256 9.44 12.82 7.56
C PRO A 256 9.84 12.08 8.84
N ARG A 257 11.06 12.35 9.35
CA ARG A 257 11.61 11.77 10.59
C ARG A 257 11.23 12.54 11.86
N ARG A 258 10.60 13.71 11.70
CA ARG A 258 10.20 14.58 12.81
C ARG A 258 9.14 13.90 13.67
N VAL A 259 9.35 13.87 14.98
CA VAL A 259 8.45 13.24 15.95
C VAL A 259 7.90 14.28 16.92
N ASN A 260 6.61 14.18 17.24
CA ASN A 260 6.00 14.91 18.34
C ASN A 260 6.23 14.14 19.65
N LEU A 261 7.08 14.69 20.50
CA LEU A 261 7.35 14.22 21.84
C LEU A 261 6.30 14.80 22.81
N ARG A 262 5.51 13.90 23.39
CA ARG A 262 4.48 14.23 24.39
C ARG A 262 4.91 13.77 25.77
N LEU A 263 5.11 14.72 26.68
CA LEU A 263 5.55 14.46 28.05
C LEU A 263 4.55 15.04 29.04
N ASP A 264 4.09 14.21 29.98
CA ASP A 264 3.22 14.64 31.06
C ASP A 264 4.07 14.87 32.33
N ILE A 265 4.03 16.08 32.87
CA ILE A 265 4.76 16.54 34.05
C ILE A 265 3.76 16.92 35.14
N SER A 266 3.98 16.45 36.36
CA SER A 266 3.11 16.72 37.51
C SER A 266 3.67 17.87 38.38
N ALA A 267 2.80 18.75 38.85
CA ALA A 267 3.11 19.76 39.86
C ALA A 267 2.03 19.82 40.96
N GLY A 268 2.39 20.33 42.14
CA GLY A 268 1.47 20.49 43.27
C GLY A 268 0.38 21.54 43.02
N TYR A 269 -0.70 21.47 43.80
CA TYR A 269 -1.81 22.42 43.73
C TYR A 269 -1.49 23.82 44.26
N ASP A 270 -0.47 23.91 45.12
CA ASP A 270 -0.07 25.17 45.74
C ASP A 270 0.72 26.07 44.78
N GLU A 271 1.15 25.54 43.63
CA GLU A 271 1.94 26.28 42.64
C GLU A 271 1.07 26.96 41.58
N SER A 272 1.48 28.15 41.12
CA SER A 272 0.74 28.86 40.07
C SER A 272 0.92 28.17 38.71
N PRO A 273 -0.16 27.81 37.99
CA PRO A 273 -0.04 27.20 36.66
C PRO A 273 0.72 28.05 35.65
N ALA A 274 0.66 29.38 35.76
CA ALA A 274 1.40 30.30 34.89
C ALA A 274 2.91 30.23 35.17
N HIS A 275 3.31 30.08 36.43
CA HIS A 275 4.71 29.94 36.82
C HIS A 275 5.29 28.63 36.26
N VAL A 276 4.62 27.50 36.49
CA VAL A 276 5.05 26.18 35.97
C VAL A 276 5.20 26.20 34.45
N LYS A 277 4.22 26.75 33.72
CA LYS A 277 4.28 26.87 32.25
C LYS A 277 5.49 27.68 31.78
N THR A 278 5.82 28.76 32.47
CA THR A 278 6.96 29.62 32.13
C THR A 278 8.28 28.88 32.32
N ILE A 279 8.45 28.18 33.44
CA ILE A 279 9.65 27.38 33.71
C ILE A 279 9.80 26.26 32.68
N LEU A 280 8.73 25.52 32.40
CA LEU A 280 8.72 24.46 31.40
C LEU A 280 9.07 25.00 30.00
N ARG A 281 8.58 26.19 29.63
CA ARG A 281 8.91 26.83 28.35
C ARG A 281 10.40 27.16 28.26
N ASN A 282 10.97 27.76 29.29
CA ASN A 282 12.40 28.08 29.33
C ASN A 282 13.27 26.81 29.19
N ILE A 283 12.89 25.71 29.83
CA ILE A 283 13.61 24.43 29.74
C ILE A 283 13.58 23.88 28.31
N ILE A 284 12.44 24.00 27.63
CA ILE A 284 12.30 23.55 26.24
C ILE A 284 13.15 24.42 25.31
N ASP A 285 13.11 25.75 25.49
CA ASP A 285 13.85 26.70 24.64
C ASP A 285 15.38 26.60 24.81
N GLU A 286 15.84 26.15 25.98
CA GLU A 286 17.26 25.88 26.29
C GLU A 286 17.76 24.54 25.72
N ASN A 287 16.86 23.62 25.33
CA ASN A 287 17.24 22.28 24.86
C ASN A 287 17.54 22.27 23.35
N GLU A 288 18.77 21.92 22.97
CA GLU A 288 19.22 21.88 21.57
C GLU A 288 18.54 20.80 20.72
N LEU A 289 18.03 19.71 21.32
CA LEU A 289 17.39 18.61 20.58
C LEU A 289 15.93 18.91 20.21
N VAL A 290 15.35 19.98 20.76
CA VAL A 290 13.95 20.34 20.51
C VAL A 290 13.88 21.43 19.43
N LEU A 291 13.03 21.19 18.44
CA LEU A 291 12.75 22.15 17.39
C LEU A 291 11.94 23.33 17.93
N LYS A 292 12.32 24.54 17.51
CA LYS A 292 11.59 25.79 17.82
C LYS A 292 10.40 26.03 16.90
N ASP A 293 10.39 25.37 15.74
CA ASP A 293 9.31 25.41 14.76
C ASP A 293 8.97 23.95 14.35
N PRO A 294 7.77 23.43 14.65
CA PRO A 294 6.61 24.09 15.25
C PRO A 294 6.81 24.54 16.71
N ASP A 295 6.10 25.60 17.13
CA ASP A 295 6.21 26.16 18.48
C ASP A 295 5.76 25.17 19.57
N PRO A 296 6.60 24.87 20.58
CA PRO A 296 6.23 23.98 21.68
C PRO A 296 5.03 24.46 22.47
N VAL A 297 4.05 23.57 22.69
CA VAL A 297 2.81 23.89 23.40
C VAL A 297 2.80 23.21 24.76
N ILE A 298 2.49 23.99 25.81
CA ILE A 298 2.38 23.49 27.19
C ILE A 298 0.94 23.69 27.67
N LEU A 299 0.23 22.60 27.87
CA LEU A 299 -1.17 22.59 28.27
C LEU A 299 -1.32 22.06 29.69
N LEU A 300 -2.16 22.70 30.50
CA LEU A 300 -2.70 22.05 31.70
C LEU A 300 -3.79 21.11 31.20
N THR A 301 -3.60 19.81 31.34
CA THR A 301 -4.50 18.80 30.76
C THR A 301 -5.44 18.20 31.78
N GLN A 302 -4.96 17.93 32.99
CA GLN A 302 -5.72 17.22 34.01
C GLN A 302 -5.41 17.75 35.40
N MET A 303 -6.41 17.67 36.29
CA MET A 303 -6.29 17.93 37.72
C MET A 303 -6.66 16.63 38.44
N LEU A 304 -5.68 15.93 38.99
CA LEU A 304 -5.79 14.64 39.68
C LEU A 304 -5.86 14.83 41.20
N ASP A 305 -6.18 13.79 41.96
CA ASP A 305 -6.39 13.86 43.42
C ASP A 305 -5.28 14.55 44.22
N SER A 306 -4.03 14.43 43.77
CA SER A 306 -2.85 15.02 44.43
C SER A 306 -1.98 15.88 43.52
N ALA A 307 -2.32 16.05 42.23
CA ALA A 307 -1.42 16.68 41.26
C ALA A 307 -2.16 17.39 40.12
N ILE A 308 -1.55 18.45 39.59
CA ILE A 308 -1.92 19.08 38.32
C ILE A 308 -0.97 18.55 37.24
N ILE A 309 -1.51 18.06 36.13
CA ILE A 309 -0.76 17.51 35.00
C ILE A 309 -0.61 18.56 33.90
N PHE A 310 0.65 18.84 33.56
CA PHE A 310 1.05 19.67 32.42
C PHE A 310 1.57 18.77 31.31
N ARG A 311 0.95 18.85 30.13
CA ARG A 311 1.42 18.18 28.93
C ARG A 311 2.27 19.12 28.11
N ILE A 312 3.51 18.69 27.88
CA ILE A 312 4.45 19.29 26.93
C ILE A 312 4.28 18.57 25.60
N ASN A 313 3.95 19.32 24.55
CA ASN A 313 4.01 18.87 23.16
C ASN A 313 5.15 19.63 22.47
N CYS A 314 6.21 18.92 22.10
CA CYS A 314 7.37 19.48 21.43
C CYS A 314 7.83 18.56 20.31
N TRP A 315 8.68 19.05 19.40
CA TRP A 315 9.11 18.28 18.24
C TRP A 315 10.61 18.04 18.25
N VAL A 316 11.01 16.83 17.85
CA VAL A 316 12.42 16.44 17.67
C VAL A 316 12.64 16.19 16.18
N GLU A 317 13.79 16.58 15.65
CA GLU A 317 14.11 16.46 14.22
C GLU A 317 14.20 15.01 13.75
N ASP A 318 14.82 14.13 14.55
CA ASP A 318 14.99 12.71 14.26
C ASP A 318 14.37 11.84 15.38
N TYR A 319 13.54 10.87 14.99
CA TYR A 319 13.02 9.83 15.89
C TYR A 319 14.12 9.04 16.61
N GLY A 320 15.36 9.04 16.11
CA GLY A 320 16.51 8.44 16.78
C GLY A 320 16.84 9.11 18.12
N ASP A 321 16.65 10.42 18.21
CA ASP A 321 17.02 11.23 19.37
C ASP A 321 15.87 11.36 20.39
N GLU A 322 14.70 10.78 20.10
CA GLU A 322 13.50 10.83 20.94
C GLU A 322 13.78 10.45 22.41
N TRP A 323 14.53 9.36 22.62
CA TRP A 323 14.86 8.87 23.96
C TRP A 323 15.83 9.80 24.69
N LEU A 324 16.80 10.37 23.98
CA LEU A 324 17.79 11.27 24.54
C LEU A 324 17.13 12.61 24.90
N ALA A 325 16.31 13.16 24.01
CA ALA A 325 15.55 14.39 24.24
C ALA A 325 14.62 14.24 25.45
N LYS A 326 13.93 13.09 25.57
CA LYS A 326 13.07 12.78 26.71
C LYS A 326 13.84 12.73 28.03
N ASP A 327 14.97 12.02 28.07
CA ASP A 327 15.81 11.94 29.28
C ASP A 327 16.33 13.32 29.70
N GLN A 328 16.84 14.11 28.76
CA GLN A 328 17.34 15.45 29.01
C GLN A 328 16.25 16.39 29.53
N LEU A 329 15.07 16.41 28.88
CA LEU A 329 13.94 17.24 29.32
C LEU A 329 13.48 16.84 30.72
N GLN A 330 13.25 15.56 30.98
CA GLN A 330 12.78 15.07 32.28
C GLN A 330 13.80 15.35 33.41
N THR A 331 15.09 15.13 33.15
CA THR A 331 16.16 15.41 34.11
C THR A 331 16.27 16.91 34.41
N THR A 332 16.19 17.76 33.38
CA THR A 332 16.27 19.22 33.54
C THR A 332 15.05 19.76 34.28
N VAL A 333 13.85 19.26 33.98
CA VAL A 333 12.63 19.56 34.73
C VAL A 333 12.79 19.23 36.21
N LEU A 334 13.29 18.03 36.53
CA LEU A 334 13.50 17.63 37.92
C LEU A 334 14.50 18.55 38.65
N HIS A 335 15.56 19.00 37.98
CA HIS A 335 16.53 19.92 38.55
C HIS A 335 15.92 21.30 38.81
N ARG A 336 15.28 21.87 37.79
CA ARG A 336 14.71 23.22 37.84
C ARG A 336 13.55 23.33 38.82
N PHE A 337 12.71 22.30 38.92
CA PHE A 337 11.63 22.27 39.91
C PHE A 337 12.19 22.30 41.33
N ARG A 338 13.34 21.65 41.59
CA ARG A 338 14.00 21.72 42.90
C ARG A 338 14.60 23.10 43.20
N GLU A 339 15.16 23.76 42.19
CA GLU A 339 15.72 25.11 42.35
C GLU A 339 14.64 26.16 42.64
N GLU A 340 13.51 26.07 41.96
CA GLU A 340 12.36 26.98 42.10
C GLU A 340 11.42 26.59 43.26
N ASN A 341 11.73 25.53 44.02
CA ASN A 341 10.88 24.96 45.08
C ASN A 341 9.48 24.53 44.63
N ILE A 342 9.32 24.13 43.37
CA ILE A 342 8.08 23.53 42.85
C ILE A 342 7.98 22.10 43.37
N GLU A 343 6.97 21.84 44.19
CA GLU A 343 6.73 20.50 44.73
C GLU A 343 6.22 19.55 43.62
N ILE A 344 6.93 18.42 43.46
CA ILE A 344 6.43 17.28 42.67
C ILE A 344 5.63 16.40 43.63
N PRO A 345 4.29 16.36 43.49
CA PRO A 345 3.44 15.76 44.47
C PRO A 345 3.60 14.23 44.48
N PHE A 346 3.70 13.68 45.68
CA PHE A 346 3.49 12.27 45.93
C PHE A 346 2.04 12.02 46.34
N PRO A 347 1.48 10.82 46.12
CA PRO A 347 0.14 10.49 46.58
C PRO A 347 0.01 10.75 48.09
N HIS A 348 -0.82 11.72 48.47
CA HIS A 348 -1.06 12.07 49.88
C HIS A 348 -2.52 11.80 50.23
N MET A 349 -2.74 11.20 51.41
CA MET A 349 -4.07 10.91 51.93
C MET A 349 -4.32 11.76 53.17
N GLN A 350 -5.37 12.60 53.12
CA GLN A 350 -5.80 13.35 54.29
C GLN A 350 -6.67 12.47 55.19
N LEU A 351 -6.16 12.14 56.37
CA LEU A 351 -6.93 11.43 57.41
C LEU A 351 -7.67 12.44 58.30
N LYS A 352 -8.98 12.57 58.11
CA LYS A 352 -9.85 13.29 59.05
C LYS A 352 -10.23 12.36 60.20
N TYR A 353 -9.54 12.50 61.32
CA TYR A 353 -9.96 11.86 62.57
C TYR A 353 -11.08 12.68 63.19
N GLU A 354 -12.32 12.20 63.09
CA GLU A 354 -13.37 12.62 64.01
C GLU A 354 -13.04 11.98 65.36
N ALA A 355 -12.55 12.79 66.30
CA ALA A 355 -12.48 12.35 67.68
C ALA A 355 -13.90 11.92 68.07
N MET A 356 -14.09 10.64 68.43
CA MET A 356 -15.31 10.19 69.10
C MET A 356 -15.31 10.83 70.50
N GLN A 357 -15.62 12.12 70.54
CA GLN A 357 -15.90 12.83 71.76
C GLN A 357 -17.31 12.41 72.18
N GLN A 358 -17.39 11.74 73.33
CA GLN A 358 -18.56 11.83 74.18
C GLN A 358 -18.69 13.30 74.61
N GLU A 359 -19.17 14.14 73.70
CA GLU A 359 -19.34 15.58 73.92
C GLU A 359 -20.82 15.89 74.16
N ASP A 360 -21.02 16.65 75.22
CA ASP A 360 -22.30 16.99 75.83
C ASP A 360 -23.35 17.42 74.80
N ALA A 361 -24.58 16.95 75.00
CA ALA A 361 -25.74 17.25 74.14
C ALA A 361 -26.01 18.76 73.87
N ALA A 362 -25.32 19.65 74.60
CA ALA A 362 -25.31 21.09 74.37
C ALA A 362 -24.47 21.53 73.17
N GLU A 363 -23.28 20.93 72.93
CA GLU A 363 -22.43 21.27 71.79
C GLU A 363 -22.96 20.71 70.47
N ALA A 364 -23.56 19.51 70.49
CA ALA A 364 -24.24 18.94 69.33
C ALA A 364 -25.43 19.79 68.86
N LYS A 365 -26.16 20.45 69.79
CA LYS A 365 -27.21 21.41 69.44
C LYS A 365 -26.63 22.68 68.81
N LYS A 366 -25.53 23.20 69.37
CA LYS A 366 -24.87 24.41 68.88
C LYS A 366 -24.28 24.21 67.48
N LYS A 367 -23.65 23.05 67.23
CA LYS A 367 -23.10 22.66 65.92
C LYS A 367 -24.20 22.49 64.88
N LYS A 368 -25.33 21.83 65.23
CA LYS A 368 -26.52 21.74 64.35
C LYS A 368 -27.12 23.09 64.02
N GLU A 369 -27.11 24.04 64.96
CA GLU A 369 -27.62 25.39 64.72
C GLU A 369 -26.69 26.20 63.80
N ILE A 370 -25.37 26.04 63.96
CA ILE A 370 -24.36 26.63 63.07
C ILE A 370 -24.44 26.02 61.66
N GLU A 371 -24.56 24.70 61.53
CA GLU A 371 -24.75 24.02 60.24
C GLU A 371 -26.03 24.47 59.55
N LYS A 372 -27.12 24.65 60.31
CA LYS A 372 -28.39 25.13 59.76
C LYS A 372 -28.30 26.58 59.28
N LYS A 373 -27.52 27.43 59.98
CA LYS A 373 -27.23 28.80 59.54
C LYS A 373 -26.33 28.83 58.30
N ALA A 374 -25.27 28.03 58.25
CA ALA A 374 -24.40 27.91 57.08
C ALA A 374 -25.14 27.37 55.85
N MET A 375 -26.06 26.41 56.04
CA MET A 375 -26.89 25.87 54.97
C MET A 375 -27.90 26.90 54.46
N ALA A 376 -28.50 27.69 55.36
CA ALA A 376 -29.37 28.81 54.99
C ALA A 376 -28.61 29.91 54.24
N GLU A 377 -27.38 30.22 54.65
CA GLU A 377 -26.52 31.21 54.00
C GLU A 377 -26.06 30.73 52.62
N LYS A 378 -25.69 29.44 52.48
CA LYS A 378 -25.36 28.85 51.18
C LYS A 378 -26.55 28.87 50.23
N LYS A 379 -27.75 28.57 50.73
CA LYS A 379 -28.99 28.64 49.94
C LYS A 379 -29.28 30.07 49.50
N LYS A 380 -29.10 31.05 50.39
CA LYS A 380 -29.24 32.46 50.05
C LYS A 380 -28.25 32.92 48.98
N ARG A 381 -26.98 32.50 49.05
CA ARG A 381 -25.98 32.80 48.00
C ARG A 381 -26.30 32.12 46.66
N GLN A 382 -26.91 30.93 46.68
CA GLN A 382 -27.39 30.28 45.46
C GLN A 382 -28.57 31.04 44.84
N GLU A 383 -29.53 31.48 45.67
CA GLU A 383 -30.66 32.30 45.21
C GLU A 383 -30.19 33.67 44.69
N GLU A 384 -29.17 34.28 45.31
CA GLU A 384 -28.52 35.52 44.82
C GLU A 384 -27.79 35.30 43.48
N ALA A 385 -27.04 34.20 43.32
CA ALA A 385 -26.37 33.87 42.06
C ALA A 385 -27.36 33.57 40.92
N GLU A 386 -28.45 32.83 41.20
CA GLU A 386 -29.51 32.56 40.22
C GLU A 386 -30.24 33.86 39.80
N GLN A 387 -30.34 34.85 40.69
CA GLN A 387 -30.88 36.17 40.36
C GLN A 387 -29.91 37.00 39.52
N GLU A 388 -28.62 37.00 39.84
CA GLU A 388 -27.59 37.67 39.04
C GLU A 388 -27.49 37.08 37.63
N ASP A 389 -27.55 35.74 37.50
CA ASP A 389 -27.57 35.05 36.21
C ASP A 389 -28.82 35.42 35.39
N ALA A 390 -29.99 35.51 36.04
CA ALA A 390 -31.23 35.92 35.37
C ALA A 390 -31.22 37.41 34.95
N GLU A 391 -30.63 38.30 35.75
CA GLU A 391 -30.44 39.70 35.38
C GLU A 391 -29.43 39.87 34.23
N TYR A 392 -28.36 39.06 34.21
CA TYR A 392 -27.38 39.04 33.14
C TYR A 392 -28.00 38.59 31.80
N GLU A 393 -28.77 37.50 31.82
CA GLU A 393 -29.53 37.00 30.65
C GLU A 393 -30.54 38.04 30.14
N ALA A 394 -31.24 38.73 31.04
CA ALA A 394 -32.16 39.81 30.66
C ALA A 394 -31.42 40.98 29.98
N ARG A 395 -30.25 41.38 30.50
CA ARG A 395 -29.42 42.42 29.89
C ARG A 395 -28.91 42.01 28.51
N LEU A 396 -28.48 40.77 28.37
CA LEU A 396 -28.02 40.21 27.09
C LEU A 396 -29.17 40.19 26.05
N ALA A 397 -30.39 39.85 26.49
CA ALA A 397 -31.58 39.88 25.65
C ALA A 397 -31.95 41.30 25.20
N GLU A 398 -31.83 42.30 26.07
CA GLU A 398 -32.02 43.72 25.73
C GLU A 398 -30.96 44.21 24.73
N GLU A 399 -29.68 43.87 24.94
CA GLU A 399 -28.60 44.19 24.00
C GLU A 399 -28.84 43.54 22.63
N ARG A 400 -29.27 42.27 22.59
CA ARG A 400 -29.64 41.56 21.35
C ARG A 400 -30.82 42.22 20.64
N ALA A 401 -31.83 42.68 21.37
CA ALA A 401 -32.99 43.37 20.80
C ALA A 401 -32.59 44.72 20.18
N PHE A 402 -31.76 45.49 20.88
CA PHE A 402 -31.21 46.75 20.38
C PHE A 402 -30.37 46.56 19.11
N MET A 403 -29.50 45.54 19.09
CA MET A 403 -28.67 45.22 17.94
C MET A 403 -29.52 44.80 16.73
N LYS A 404 -30.59 44.02 16.94
CA LYS A 404 -31.54 43.66 15.87
C LYS A 404 -32.29 44.87 15.33
N GLU A 405 -32.72 45.80 16.18
CA GLU A 405 -33.38 47.04 15.75
C GLU A 405 -32.43 47.91 14.91
N LYS A 406 -31.17 48.02 15.33
CA LYS A 406 -30.12 48.73 14.57
C LYS A 406 -29.83 48.08 13.22
N ILE A 407 -29.79 46.74 13.15
CA ILE A 407 -29.64 46.00 11.89
C ILE A 407 -30.83 46.30 10.95
N ASP A 408 -32.06 46.30 11.45
CA ASP A 408 -33.25 46.63 10.65
C ASP A 408 -33.26 48.09 10.17
N GLU A 409 -32.73 49.03 10.96
CA GLU A 409 -32.58 50.43 10.57
C GLU A 409 -31.52 50.59 9.47
N LEU A 410 -30.36 49.95 9.62
CA LEU A 410 -29.30 49.95 8.61
C LEU A 410 -29.76 49.27 7.30
N ARG A 411 -30.55 48.20 7.37
CA ARG A 411 -31.19 47.58 6.20
C ARG A 411 -32.12 48.54 5.47
N LYS A 412 -32.96 49.29 6.20
CA LYS A 412 -33.85 50.31 5.60
C LYS A 412 -33.08 51.46 4.96
N GLN A 413 -31.96 51.86 5.56
CA GLN A 413 -31.09 52.89 4.96
C GLN A 413 -30.47 52.37 3.66
N LEU A 414 -29.98 51.13 3.63
CA LEU A 414 -29.40 50.50 2.45
C LEU A 414 -30.39 50.35 1.28
N ASP A 415 -31.68 50.17 1.58
CA ASP A 415 -32.77 50.06 0.60
C ASP A 415 -33.24 51.42 0.05
N ALA A 416 -32.76 52.56 0.58
CA ALA A 416 -33.10 53.88 0.06
C ALA A 416 -32.36 54.17 -1.27
N GLU A 417 -33.08 54.78 -2.22
CA GLU A 417 -32.65 54.90 -3.62
C GLU A 417 -31.55 55.96 -3.88
N GLU A 418 -31.13 56.72 -2.86
CA GLU A 418 -30.20 57.86 -2.96
C GLU A 418 -29.00 57.78 -1.98
N LEU A 419 -28.22 56.68 -2.01
CA LEU A 419 -26.97 56.56 -1.25
C LEU A 419 -25.74 56.63 -2.16
N GLU A 420 -24.73 57.43 -1.78
CA GLU A 420 -23.42 57.43 -2.43
C GLU A 420 -22.69 56.08 -2.23
N GLU A 421 -21.82 55.69 -3.16
CA GLU A 421 -21.19 54.36 -3.15
C GLU A 421 -20.29 54.13 -1.92
N GLU A 422 -19.68 55.18 -1.38
CA GLU A 422 -18.90 55.13 -0.13
C GLU A 422 -19.77 54.87 1.11
N GLU A 423 -20.90 55.57 1.25
CA GLU A 423 -21.84 55.38 2.39
C GLU A 423 -22.46 53.98 2.38
N ARG A 424 -22.75 53.44 1.19
CA ARG A 424 -23.26 52.08 1.04
C ARG A 424 -22.27 51.03 1.55
N ILE A 425 -20.97 51.22 1.30
CA ILE A 425 -19.90 50.30 1.75
C ILE A 425 -19.75 50.37 3.27
N GLU A 426 -19.80 51.57 3.85
CA GLU A 426 -19.70 51.78 5.30
C GLU A 426 -20.86 51.11 6.06
N ILE A 427 -22.10 51.33 5.61
CA ILE A 427 -23.31 50.70 6.17
C ILE A 427 -23.24 49.18 6.05
N THR A 428 -22.74 48.66 4.92
CA THR A 428 -22.61 47.20 4.69
C THR A 428 -21.58 46.56 5.63
N ASN A 429 -20.45 47.23 5.87
CA ASN A 429 -19.43 46.75 6.80
C ASN A 429 -19.91 46.79 8.25
N GLU A 430 -20.62 47.85 8.65
CA GLU A 430 -21.22 47.96 9.99
C GLU A 430 -22.29 46.88 10.21
N LEU A 431 -23.10 46.60 9.19
CA LEU A 431 -24.12 45.54 9.24
C LEU A 431 -23.49 44.14 9.36
N MET A 432 -22.39 43.88 8.66
CA MET A 432 -21.65 42.62 8.76
C MET A 432 -21.01 42.42 10.15
N ASP A 433 -20.44 43.47 10.75
CA ASP A 433 -19.90 43.42 12.12
C ASP A 433 -21.00 43.12 13.15
N LEU A 434 -22.14 43.82 13.04
CA LEU A 434 -23.28 43.63 13.94
C LEU A 434 -23.91 42.24 13.80
N GLU A 435 -24.06 41.71 12.57
CA GLU A 435 -24.58 40.36 12.34
C GLU A 435 -23.63 39.27 12.88
N THR A 436 -22.32 39.45 12.72
CA THR A 436 -21.31 38.53 13.26
C THR A 436 -21.33 38.51 14.78
N ARG A 437 -21.50 39.68 15.41
CA ARG A 437 -21.59 39.80 16.88
C ARG A 437 -22.87 39.22 17.45
N VAL A 438 -23.97 39.23 16.69
CA VAL A 438 -25.23 38.58 17.08
C VAL A 438 -25.14 37.07 16.88
N SER A 439 -24.59 36.58 15.75
CA SER A 439 -24.53 35.14 15.44
C SER A 439 -23.44 34.38 16.20
N GLY A 440 -22.31 35.02 16.52
CA GLY A 440 -21.19 34.41 17.23
C GLY A 440 -21.47 34.10 18.72
N SER A 441 -22.70 34.34 19.19
CA SER A 441 -23.13 34.08 20.57
C SER A 441 -24.19 32.99 20.70
N ASP A 442 -24.57 32.33 19.59
CA ASP A 442 -25.55 31.22 19.59
C ASP A 442 -24.88 29.83 19.60
N ASP A 443 -23.55 29.74 19.52
CA ASP A 443 -22.77 28.49 19.38
C ASP A 443 -21.91 28.09 20.61
N ASP A 444 -21.98 28.83 21.74
CA ASP A 444 -21.22 28.52 22.97
C ASP A 444 -22.10 28.14 24.18
#